data_AF-A0A8J8MP54-F1
#
_entry.id   AF-A0A8J8MP54-F1
#
_cell.length_a   1.000
_cell.length_b   1.000
_cell.length_c   1.000
_cell.angle_alpha   90.00
_cell.angle_beta   90.00
_cell.angle_gamma   90.00
#
_symmetry.space_group_name_H-M   'P 1'
#
loop_
_entity.id
_entity.type
_entity.pdbx_description
1 polymer ?
#
loop_
_entity_poly.entity_id
_entity_poly.type
_entity_poly.pdbx_seq_one_letter_code
_entity_poly.pdbx_strand_id
1 'polypeptide(L)'
;MKNRNNSYWKDVVMATVIAGIGYWILSSATQTGLVDISIEALLFFTGSMIAFWGFSKSGRTVNPYFKKFQLFYGITYLTAVISFCIAIYYYIGNPEVIEVGLEEATSNNLLMVMSSIKSLTFVFLIIAWVYFTKHLDIDATKKKKIAMFFVGFFLYLGGSIIIYFMTDDMNVISLGVIVGIVIGIFAIIALDKRTRYLTMVFVIYSSIHLIEFYMMGKGEALTTGFNNVVYWWVTVLYVLEIRRWIVKALSKTSV
;
A
#
# COMPACT_ATOMS: atom_id res chain seq x y z
N MET A 1 -19.71 -21.79 5.21
CA MET A 1 -18.79 -21.03 6.11
C MET A 1 -17.53 -21.80 6.52
N LYS A 2 -17.54 -23.14 6.68
CA LYS A 2 -16.36 -23.95 7.09
C LYS A 2 -15.09 -23.78 6.21
N ASN A 3 -15.21 -23.59 4.89
CA ASN A 3 -14.03 -23.43 4.00
C ASN A 3 -13.38 -22.03 4.01
N ARG A 4 -14.00 -21.00 4.61
CA ARG A 4 -13.41 -19.64 4.63
C ARG A 4 -12.31 -19.50 5.69
N ASN A 5 -12.46 -20.12 6.86
CA ASN A 5 -11.44 -20.07 7.92
C ASN A 5 -10.10 -20.67 7.47
N ASN A 6 -10.14 -21.73 6.67
CA ASN A 6 -8.94 -22.42 6.22
C ASN A 6 -8.14 -21.65 5.15
N SER A 7 -8.75 -20.64 4.50
CA SER A 7 -8.04 -19.77 3.54
C SER A 7 -7.36 -18.60 4.24
N TYR A 8 -8.01 -17.99 5.23
CA TYR A 8 -7.46 -16.86 5.97
C TYR A 8 -6.17 -17.22 6.71
N TRP A 9 -6.16 -18.33 7.43
CA TRP A 9 -4.96 -18.78 8.14
C TRP A 9 -3.80 -19.13 7.20
N LYS A 10 -4.09 -19.60 5.97
CA LYS A 10 -3.05 -19.81 4.95
C LYS A 10 -2.43 -18.50 4.51
N ASP A 11 -3.24 -17.46 4.31
CA ASP A 11 -2.74 -16.13 3.94
C ASP A 11 -1.87 -15.54 5.06
N VAL A 12 -2.29 -15.69 6.32
CA VAL A 12 -1.52 -15.28 7.51
C VAL A 12 -0.18 -16.02 7.59
N VAL A 13 -0.19 -17.35 7.47
CA VAL A 13 1.04 -18.15 7.50
C VAL A 13 1.96 -17.75 6.37
N MET A 14 1.45 -17.54 5.16
CA MET A 14 2.28 -17.13 4.02
C MET A 14 2.89 -15.75 4.23
N ALA A 15 2.10 -14.78 4.72
CA ALA A 15 2.62 -13.46 5.08
C ALA A 15 3.71 -13.56 6.17
N THR A 16 3.51 -14.38 7.20
CA THR A 16 4.50 -14.58 8.26
C THR A 16 5.79 -15.21 7.75
N VAL A 17 5.70 -16.22 6.86
CA VAL A 17 6.89 -16.85 6.26
C VAL A 17 7.66 -15.85 5.40
N ILE A 18 6.98 -15.11 4.52
CA ILE A 18 7.63 -14.13 3.64
C ILE A 18 8.27 -13.00 4.47
N ALA A 19 7.54 -12.45 5.44
CA ALA A 19 8.08 -11.40 6.32
C ALA A 19 9.24 -11.92 7.18
N GLY A 20 9.18 -13.17 7.66
CA GLY A 20 10.26 -13.80 8.43
C GLY A 20 11.53 -14.02 7.61
N ILE A 21 11.41 -14.45 6.35
CA ILE A 21 12.54 -14.56 5.42
C ILE A 21 13.14 -13.17 5.16
N GLY A 22 12.29 -12.16 4.89
CA GLY A 22 12.74 -10.78 4.70
C GLY A 22 13.48 -10.25 5.92
N TYR A 23 12.96 -10.48 7.13
CA TYR A 23 13.60 -10.07 8.37
C TYR A 23 14.97 -10.73 8.56
N TRP A 24 15.07 -12.03 8.28
CA TRP A 24 16.35 -12.74 8.37
C TRP A 24 17.40 -12.13 7.43
N ILE A 25 17.03 -11.86 6.18
CA ILE A 25 17.91 -11.19 5.21
C ILE A 25 18.31 -9.80 5.72
N LEU A 26 17.33 -8.97 6.11
CA LEU A 26 17.57 -7.61 6.62
C LEU A 26 18.50 -7.60 7.84
N SER A 27 18.29 -8.50 8.80
CA SER A 27 19.08 -8.59 10.04
C SER A 27 20.55 -8.99 9.81
N SER A 28 20.85 -9.56 8.65
CA SER A 28 22.21 -9.96 8.26
C SER A 28 22.85 -9.02 7.24
N ALA A 29 22.11 -8.02 6.75
CA ALA A 29 22.54 -7.15 5.68
C ALA A 29 23.31 -5.94 6.22
N THR A 30 24.41 -5.58 5.54
CA THR A 30 25.15 -4.35 5.80
C THR A 30 24.45 -3.12 5.23
N GLN A 31 23.71 -3.26 4.13
CA GLN A 31 22.99 -2.19 3.46
C GLN A 31 21.47 -2.40 3.59
N THR A 32 20.93 -2.04 4.76
CA THR A 32 19.53 -2.30 5.13
C THR A 32 18.53 -1.60 4.21
N GLY A 33 18.80 -0.36 3.78
CA GLY A 33 17.95 0.37 2.84
C GLY A 33 17.83 -0.31 1.47
N LEU A 34 18.92 -0.92 0.97
CA LEU A 34 18.88 -1.67 -0.29
C LEU A 34 18.00 -2.92 -0.17
N VAL A 35 18.12 -3.66 0.93
CA VAL A 35 17.34 -4.88 1.17
C VAL A 35 15.86 -4.54 1.30
N ASP A 36 15.52 -3.52 2.07
CA ASP A 36 14.13 -3.10 2.27
C ASP A 36 13.45 -2.75 0.95
N ILE A 37 14.04 -1.83 0.19
CA ILE A 37 13.51 -1.42 -1.11
C ILE A 37 13.44 -2.61 -2.08
N SER A 38 14.39 -3.55 -2.03
CA SER A 38 14.36 -4.74 -2.88
C SER A 38 13.19 -5.66 -2.55
N ILE A 39 12.91 -5.87 -1.26
CA ILE A 39 11.76 -6.67 -0.82
C ILE A 39 10.46 -5.96 -1.20
N GLU A 40 10.34 -4.66 -0.96
CA GLU A 40 9.18 -3.87 -1.38
C GLU A 40 8.94 -3.98 -2.89
N ALA A 41 10.00 -3.82 -3.70
CA ALA A 41 9.92 -3.95 -5.16
C ALA A 41 9.36 -5.32 -5.57
N LEU A 42 9.81 -6.41 -4.95
CA LEU A 42 9.30 -7.76 -5.24
C LEU A 42 7.82 -7.92 -4.85
N LEU A 43 7.42 -7.40 -3.69
CA LEU A 43 6.04 -7.48 -3.21
C LEU A 43 5.08 -6.68 -4.10
N PHE A 44 5.46 -5.45 -4.46
CA PHE A 44 4.66 -4.61 -5.34
C PHE A 44 4.64 -5.11 -6.77
N PHE A 45 5.75 -5.68 -7.27
CA PHE A 45 5.78 -6.34 -8.56
C PHE A 45 4.79 -7.51 -8.58
N THR A 46 4.78 -8.34 -7.53
CA THR A 46 3.83 -9.45 -7.39
C THR A 46 2.38 -8.95 -7.41
N GLY A 47 2.07 -7.90 -6.64
CA GLY A 47 0.75 -7.27 -6.63
C GLY A 47 0.33 -6.73 -8.00
N SER A 48 1.26 -6.07 -8.71
CA SER A 48 1.05 -5.55 -10.06
C SER A 48 0.75 -6.66 -11.06
N MET A 49 1.56 -7.73 -11.06
CA MET A 49 1.39 -8.87 -11.97
C MET A 49 0.07 -9.60 -11.74
N ILE A 50 -0.36 -9.76 -10.48
CA ILE A 50 -1.67 -10.33 -10.14
C ILE A 50 -2.81 -9.50 -10.75
N ALA A 51 -2.71 -8.17 -10.66
CA ALA A 51 -3.73 -7.27 -11.17
C ALA A 51 -3.76 -7.25 -12.71
N PHE A 52 -2.61 -7.20 -13.38
CA PHE A 52 -2.54 -7.29 -14.83
C PHE A 52 -3.01 -8.65 -15.37
N TRP A 53 -2.67 -9.74 -14.69
CA TRP A 53 -3.23 -11.06 -15.00
C TRP A 53 -4.77 -11.03 -14.92
N GLY A 54 -5.31 -10.46 -13.84
CA GLY A 54 -6.75 -10.27 -13.67
C GLY A 54 -7.39 -9.43 -14.78
N PHE A 55 -6.76 -8.32 -15.16
CA PHE A 55 -7.22 -7.46 -16.24
C PHE A 55 -7.22 -8.17 -17.60
N SER A 56 -6.13 -8.86 -17.93
CA SER A 56 -5.96 -9.57 -19.20
C SER A 56 -6.90 -10.77 -19.33
N LYS A 57 -7.22 -11.44 -18.22
CA LYS A 57 -8.20 -12.54 -18.19
C LYS A 57 -9.65 -12.06 -18.10
N SER A 58 -9.90 -10.78 -17.84
CA SER A 58 -11.25 -10.24 -17.74
C SER A 58 -11.91 -10.09 -19.11
N GLY A 59 -12.84 -10.99 -19.41
CA GLY A 59 -13.71 -10.94 -20.58
C GLY A 59 -14.79 -9.85 -20.49
N ARG A 60 -15.73 -9.84 -21.44
CA ARG A 60 -16.83 -8.85 -21.52
C ARG A 60 -17.83 -8.94 -20.35
N THR A 61 -17.84 -10.07 -19.65
CA THR A 61 -18.79 -10.39 -18.56
C THR A 61 -18.32 -9.90 -17.19
N VAL A 62 -17.04 -9.52 -17.04
CA VAL A 62 -16.53 -8.90 -15.81
C VAL A 62 -17.01 -7.46 -15.73
N ASN A 63 -17.41 -7.02 -14.54
CA ASN A 63 -17.86 -5.64 -14.31
C ASN A 63 -16.80 -4.62 -14.81
N PRO A 64 -17.19 -3.64 -15.64
CA PRO A 64 -16.24 -2.72 -16.28
C PRO A 64 -15.50 -1.82 -15.27
N TYR A 65 -16.13 -1.47 -14.13
CA TYR A 65 -15.44 -0.74 -13.07
C TYR A 65 -14.40 -1.61 -12.38
N PHE A 66 -14.67 -2.89 -12.15
CA PHE A 66 -13.69 -3.80 -11.58
C PHE A 66 -12.50 -4.03 -12.52
N LYS A 67 -12.76 -4.16 -13.83
CA LYS A 67 -11.70 -4.24 -14.83
C LYS A 67 -10.81 -2.99 -14.83
N LYS A 68 -11.40 -1.79 -14.70
CA LYS A 68 -10.62 -0.54 -14.55
C LYS A 68 -9.85 -0.52 -13.23
N PHE A 69 -10.43 -0.98 -12.12
CA PHE A 69 -9.71 -1.13 -10.85
C PHE A 69 -8.46 -2.00 -11.03
N GLN A 70 -8.57 -3.18 -11.65
CA GLN A 70 -7.43 -4.07 -11.89
C GLN A 70 -6.31 -3.36 -12.69
N LEU A 71 -6.68 -2.64 -13.75
CA LEU A 71 -5.72 -1.89 -14.57
C LEU A 71 -4.99 -0.82 -13.74
N PHE A 72 -5.73 0.05 -13.05
CA PHE A 72 -5.13 1.15 -12.31
C PHE A 72 -4.38 0.67 -11.06
N TYR A 73 -4.83 -0.39 -10.39
CA TYR A 73 -4.09 -1.04 -9.32
C TYR A 73 -2.77 -1.63 -9.83
N GLY A 74 -2.80 -2.31 -10.99
CA GLY A 74 -1.60 -2.85 -11.64
C GLY A 74 -0.60 -1.75 -11.99
N ILE A 75 -1.08 -0.65 -12.61
CA ILE A 75 -0.27 0.52 -12.95
C ILE A 75 0.31 1.16 -11.69
N THR A 76 -0.49 1.37 -10.64
CA THR A 76 -0.04 1.95 -9.36
C THR A 76 1.20 1.25 -8.84
N TYR A 77 1.15 -0.08 -8.72
CA TYR A 77 2.27 -0.83 -8.18
C TYR A 77 3.41 -1.05 -9.18
N LEU A 78 3.14 -1.07 -10.48
CA LEU A 78 4.22 -1.04 -11.47
C LEU A 78 5.02 0.27 -11.39
N THR A 79 4.33 1.41 -11.20
CA THR A 79 4.97 2.71 -11.00
C THR A 79 5.80 2.73 -9.71
N ALA A 80 5.30 2.12 -8.61
CA ALA A 80 6.08 1.94 -7.39
C ALA A 80 7.35 1.12 -7.64
N VAL A 81 7.23 -0.01 -8.35
CA VAL A 81 8.38 -0.86 -8.71
C VAL A 81 9.41 -0.10 -9.52
N ILE A 82 8.99 0.68 -10.52
CA ILE A 82 9.92 1.52 -11.32
C ILE A 82 10.67 2.50 -10.41
N SER A 83 9.96 3.15 -9.48
CA SER A 83 10.58 4.02 -8.49
C SER A 83 11.60 3.27 -7.63
N PHE A 84 11.26 2.08 -7.12
CA PHE A 84 12.19 1.27 -6.34
C PHE A 84 13.39 0.75 -7.12
N CYS A 85 13.23 0.41 -8.41
CA CYS A 85 14.36 0.05 -9.26
C CYS A 85 15.37 1.21 -9.40
N ILE A 86 14.88 2.46 -9.47
CA ILE A 86 15.74 3.65 -9.49
C ILE A 86 16.49 3.79 -8.16
N ALA A 87 15.80 3.56 -7.03
CA ALA A 87 16.42 3.58 -5.71
C ALA A 87 17.48 2.47 -5.53
N ILE A 88 17.20 1.26 -6.00
CA ILE A 88 18.14 0.14 -6.01
C ILE A 88 19.39 0.51 -6.82
N TYR A 89 19.21 1.11 -8.00
CA TYR A 89 20.32 1.59 -8.82
C TYR A 89 21.16 2.64 -8.07
N TYR A 90 20.53 3.55 -7.33
CA TYR A 90 21.22 4.50 -6.46
C TYR A 90 22.06 3.79 -5.40
N TYR A 91 21.48 2.87 -4.63
CA TYR A 91 22.20 2.15 -3.56
C TYR A 91 23.38 1.30 -4.08
N ILE A 92 23.24 0.70 -5.27
CA ILE A 92 24.34 -0.03 -5.91
C ILE A 92 25.49 0.91 -6.29
N GLY A 93 25.17 2.13 -6.72
CA GLY A 93 26.15 3.16 -7.07
C GLY A 93 26.77 3.88 -5.88
N ASN A 94 26.19 3.77 -4.69
CA ASN A 94 26.61 4.43 -3.45
C ASN A 94 26.61 3.41 -2.29
N PRO A 95 27.52 2.42 -2.30
CA PRO A 95 27.52 1.31 -1.35
C PRO A 95 27.75 1.73 0.12
N GLU A 96 28.31 2.91 0.34
CA GLU A 96 28.49 3.53 1.65
C GLU A 96 27.19 4.05 2.27
N VAL A 97 26.15 4.28 1.46
CA VAL A 97 24.86 4.78 1.93
C VAL A 97 24.03 3.61 2.44
N ILE A 98 23.72 3.65 3.75
CA ILE A 98 22.90 2.63 4.44
C ILE A 98 21.42 3.01 4.40
N GLU A 99 21.11 4.30 4.52
CA GLU A 99 19.76 4.88 4.49
C GLU A 99 19.82 6.25 3.81
N VAL A 100 18.81 6.56 2.98
CA VAL A 100 18.69 7.85 2.30
C VAL A 100 18.05 8.87 3.23
N GLY A 101 18.81 9.88 3.63
CA GLY A 101 18.31 11.04 4.38
C GLY A 101 17.58 12.06 3.49
N LEU A 102 16.94 13.05 4.12
CA LEU A 102 16.24 14.13 3.41
C LEU A 102 17.19 14.96 2.52
N GLU A 103 18.39 15.26 3.02
CA GLU A 103 19.40 16.03 2.29
C GLU A 103 19.82 15.31 1.00
N GLU A 104 20.12 14.02 1.08
CA GLU A 104 20.45 13.19 -0.09
C GLU A 104 19.27 13.09 -1.07
N ALA A 105 18.05 12.90 -0.55
CA ALA A 105 16.85 12.82 -1.37
C ALA A 105 16.59 14.09 -2.19
N THR A 106 16.95 15.25 -1.64
CA THR A 106 16.75 16.57 -2.29
C THR A 106 17.93 17.02 -3.15
N SER A 107 19.14 16.55 -2.87
CA SER A 107 20.35 16.96 -3.60
C SER A 107 20.70 16.02 -4.76
N ASN A 108 20.17 14.80 -4.78
CA ASN A 108 20.44 13.83 -5.84
C ASN A 108 19.32 13.78 -6.89
N ASN A 109 19.66 14.11 -8.15
CA ASN A 109 18.72 14.10 -9.27
C ASN A 109 18.00 12.75 -9.46
N LEU A 110 18.68 11.63 -9.22
CA LEU A 110 18.11 10.29 -9.37
C LEU A 110 17.02 10.04 -8.32
N LEU A 111 17.26 10.45 -7.06
CA LEU A 111 16.32 10.33 -5.95
C LEU A 111 15.14 11.30 -6.09
N MET A 112 15.35 12.48 -6.68
CA MET A 112 14.26 13.40 -7.04
C MET A 112 13.35 12.82 -8.13
N VAL A 113 13.92 12.18 -9.16
CA VAL A 113 13.15 11.49 -10.22
C VAL A 113 12.37 10.31 -9.62
N MET A 114 13.02 9.50 -8.77
CA MET A 114 12.37 8.43 -8.02
C MET A 114 11.15 8.95 -7.25
N SER A 115 11.32 10.03 -6.48
CA SER A 115 10.26 10.64 -5.66
C SER A 115 9.11 11.17 -6.52
N SER A 116 9.43 11.79 -7.65
CA SER A 116 8.45 12.28 -8.62
C SER A 116 7.62 11.14 -9.21
N ILE A 117 8.26 10.04 -9.60
CA ILE A 117 7.56 8.83 -10.09
C ILE A 117 6.72 8.20 -8.98
N LYS A 118 7.25 8.12 -7.75
CA LYS A 118 6.53 7.59 -6.59
C LYS A 118 5.25 8.38 -6.33
N SER A 119 5.26 9.70 -6.52
CA SER A 119 4.07 10.54 -6.32
C SER A 119 2.90 10.18 -7.24
N LEU A 120 3.17 9.70 -8.47
CA LEU A 120 2.14 9.25 -9.41
C LEU A 120 1.38 8.01 -8.91
N THR A 121 2.01 7.22 -8.02
CA THR A 121 1.34 6.07 -7.42
C THR A 121 0.09 6.49 -6.65
N PHE A 122 0.11 7.63 -5.96
CA PHE A 122 -1.07 8.13 -5.23
C PHE A 122 -2.22 8.46 -6.17
N VAL A 123 -1.94 9.06 -7.32
CA VAL A 123 -2.95 9.40 -8.33
C VAL A 123 -3.62 8.13 -8.85
N PHE A 124 -2.83 7.14 -9.27
CA PHE A 124 -3.38 5.88 -9.77
C PHE A 124 -4.08 5.07 -8.68
N LEU A 125 -3.58 5.13 -7.43
CA LEU A 125 -4.18 4.49 -6.27
C LEU A 125 -5.59 5.04 -6.01
N ILE A 126 -5.74 6.37 -5.97
CA ILE A 126 -7.04 7.04 -5.81
C ILE A 126 -7.99 6.61 -6.94
N ILE A 127 -7.53 6.65 -8.19
CA ILE A 127 -8.35 6.25 -9.35
C ILE A 127 -8.79 4.79 -9.22
N ALA A 128 -7.87 3.88 -8.86
CA ALA A 128 -8.17 2.46 -8.66
C ALA A 128 -9.28 2.29 -7.61
N TRP A 129 -9.12 2.88 -6.43
CA TRP A 129 -10.05 2.69 -5.33
C TRP A 129 -11.41 3.37 -5.54
N VAL A 130 -11.47 4.46 -6.31
CA VAL A 130 -12.73 5.03 -6.80
C VAL A 130 -13.47 4.02 -7.69
N TYR A 131 -12.76 3.36 -8.61
CA TYR A 131 -13.37 2.32 -9.45
C TYR A 131 -13.81 1.10 -8.64
N PHE A 132 -13.05 0.69 -7.64
CA PHE A 132 -13.45 -0.39 -6.74
C PHE A 132 -14.73 -0.03 -5.97
N THR A 133 -14.83 1.20 -5.46
CA THR A 133 -16.04 1.69 -4.79
C THR A 133 -17.26 1.65 -5.70
N LYS A 134 -17.11 2.02 -6.99
CA LYS A 134 -18.17 1.90 -8.00
C LYS A 134 -18.52 0.44 -8.30
N HIS A 135 -17.54 -0.46 -8.33
CA HIS A 135 -17.78 -1.89 -8.52
C HIS A 135 -18.61 -2.52 -7.39
N LEU A 136 -18.38 -2.10 -6.15
CA LEU A 136 -19.07 -2.69 -5.00
C LEU A 136 -20.57 -2.41 -4.99
N ASP A 137 -21.02 -1.33 -5.63
CA ASP A 137 -22.42 -0.89 -5.61
C ASP A 137 -22.99 -0.79 -4.19
N ILE A 138 -22.29 0.00 -3.36
CA ILE A 138 -22.57 0.12 -1.93
C ILE A 138 -23.95 0.74 -1.71
N ASP A 139 -24.85 -0.04 -1.11
CA ASP A 139 -26.19 0.38 -0.69
C ASP A 139 -26.13 1.31 0.55
N ALA A 140 -25.89 2.58 0.29
CA ALA A 140 -25.86 3.65 1.28
C ALA A 140 -26.22 4.98 0.62
N THR A 141 -26.93 5.83 1.37
CA THR A 141 -27.29 7.17 0.90
C THR A 141 -26.03 8.01 0.62
N LYS A 142 -26.13 8.96 -0.32
CA LYS A 142 -25.03 9.89 -0.64
C LYS A 142 -24.50 10.61 0.62
N LYS A 143 -25.42 11.06 1.49
CA LYS A 143 -25.09 11.69 2.77
C LYS A 143 -24.23 10.78 3.65
N LYS A 144 -24.59 9.49 3.78
CA LYS A 144 -23.82 8.52 4.56
C LYS A 144 -22.43 8.28 3.96
N LYS A 145 -22.31 8.18 2.64
CA LYS A 145 -21.00 8.02 1.96
C LYS A 145 -20.08 9.21 2.20
N ILE A 146 -20.60 10.43 2.06
CA ILE A 146 -19.87 11.67 2.33
C ILE A 146 -19.44 11.75 3.81
N ALA A 147 -20.36 11.44 4.73
CA ALA A 147 -20.04 11.43 6.16
C ALA A 147 -18.92 10.43 6.48
N MET A 148 -18.99 9.20 5.96
CA MET A 148 -17.94 8.19 6.17
C MET A 148 -16.60 8.60 5.58
N PHE A 149 -16.60 9.25 4.41
CA PHE A 149 -15.38 9.79 3.83
C PHE A 149 -14.71 10.77 4.78
N PHE A 150 -15.46 11.77 5.28
CA PHE A 150 -14.93 12.77 6.20
C PHE A 150 -14.50 12.16 7.53
N VAL A 151 -15.22 11.17 8.05
CA VAL A 151 -14.79 10.45 9.27
C VAL A 151 -13.43 9.80 9.05
N GLY A 152 -13.24 9.03 7.97
CA GLY A 152 -11.95 8.42 7.67
C GLY A 152 -10.83 9.45 7.46
N PHE A 153 -11.12 10.49 6.67
CA PHE A 153 -10.19 11.58 6.37
C PHE A 153 -9.73 12.30 7.64
N PHE A 154 -10.67 12.78 8.47
CA PHE A 154 -10.35 13.56 9.67
C PHE A 154 -9.75 12.71 10.79
N LEU A 155 -10.07 11.42 10.89
CA LEU A 155 -9.39 10.53 11.83
C LEU A 155 -7.90 10.41 11.49
N TYR A 156 -7.57 10.21 10.22
CA TYR A 156 -6.16 10.12 9.81
C TYR A 156 -5.45 11.46 9.92
N LEU A 157 -6.07 12.52 9.40
CA LEU A 157 -5.52 13.87 9.49
C LEU A 157 -5.32 14.32 10.95
N GLY A 158 -6.26 13.99 11.84
CA GLY A 158 -6.13 14.24 13.27
C GLY A 158 -4.92 13.53 13.88
N GLY A 159 -4.68 12.28 13.51
CA GLY A 159 -3.47 11.55 13.89
C GLY A 159 -2.19 12.23 13.38
N SER A 160 -2.17 12.64 12.12
CA SER A 160 -1.04 13.39 11.53
C SER A 160 -0.80 14.74 12.21
N ILE A 161 -1.87 15.46 12.60
CA ILE A 161 -1.77 16.72 13.34
C ILE A 161 -1.15 16.50 14.73
N ILE A 162 -1.55 15.44 15.43
CA ILE A 162 -0.95 15.08 16.72
C ILE A 162 0.55 14.81 16.54
N ILE A 163 0.93 14.01 15.53
CA ILE A 163 2.34 13.73 15.23
C ILE A 163 3.09 15.02 14.94
N TYR A 164 2.56 15.90 14.09
CA TYR A 164 3.15 17.21 13.80
C TYR A 164 3.42 18.01 15.08
N PHE A 165 2.47 18.09 16.01
CA PHE A 165 2.72 18.79 17.29
C PHE A 165 3.75 18.09 18.18
N MET A 166 4.00 16.80 17.99
CA MET A 166 4.99 16.03 18.75
C MET A 166 6.39 16.06 18.12
N THR A 167 6.50 16.32 16.81
CA THR A 167 7.76 16.23 16.03
C THR A 167 8.20 17.55 15.41
N ASP A 168 7.31 18.54 15.31
CA ASP A 168 7.49 19.80 14.58
C ASP A 168 7.77 19.62 13.07
N ASP A 169 7.43 18.46 12.51
CA ASP A 169 7.63 18.16 11.08
C ASP A 169 6.38 18.45 10.25
N MET A 170 6.39 19.59 9.54
CA MET A 170 5.28 20.03 8.70
C MET A 170 5.00 19.08 7.51
N ASN A 171 5.98 18.27 7.08
CA ASN A 171 5.77 17.32 5.98
C ASN A 171 4.73 16.25 6.34
N VAL A 172 4.58 15.93 7.63
CA VAL A 172 3.58 14.99 8.14
C VAL A 172 2.15 15.46 7.82
N ILE A 173 1.88 16.77 7.78
CA ILE A 173 0.56 17.31 7.43
C ILE A 173 0.24 17.09 5.96
N SER A 174 1.20 17.38 5.06
CA SER A 174 1.02 17.17 3.61
C SER A 174 0.74 15.70 3.29
N LEU A 175 1.51 14.79 3.90
CA LEU A 175 1.27 13.35 3.79
C LEU A 175 -0.05 12.94 4.44
N GLY A 176 -0.40 13.54 5.59
CA GLY A 176 -1.67 13.35 6.28
C GLY A 176 -2.89 13.68 5.43
N VAL A 177 -2.82 14.75 4.63
CA VAL A 177 -3.88 15.12 3.69
C VAL A 177 -3.99 14.10 2.55
N ILE A 178 -2.87 13.76 1.90
CA ILE A 178 -2.86 12.84 0.75
C ILE A 178 -3.34 11.45 1.16
N VAL A 179 -2.72 10.89 2.21
CA VAL A 179 -3.09 9.57 2.72
C VAL A 179 -4.49 9.61 3.32
N GLY A 180 -4.87 10.69 4.01
CA GLY A 180 -6.23 10.90 4.54
C GLY A 180 -7.32 10.81 3.46
N ILE A 181 -7.07 11.29 2.24
CA ILE A 181 -8.01 11.12 1.11
C ILE A 181 -8.20 9.63 0.80
N VAL A 182 -7.10 8.87 0.77
CA VAL A 182 -7.13 7.41 0.55
C VAL A 182 -7.90 6.73 1.69
N ILE A 183 -7.62 7.07 2.96
CA ILE A 183 -8.37 6.56 4.12
C ILE A 183 -9.86 6.87 4.02
N GLY A 184 -10.23 8.08 3.60
CA GLY A 184 -11.61 8.47 3.39
C GLY A 184 -12.32 7.57 2.36
N ILE A 185 -11.66 7.23 1.26
CA ILE A 185 -12.19 6.27 0.27
C ILE A 185 -12.37 4.89 0.91
N PHE A 186 -11.39 4.41 1.68
CA PHE A 186 -11.50 3.12 2.36
C PHE A 186 -12.58 3.08 3.44
N ALA A 187 -12.86 4.21 4.11
CA ALA A 187 -13.98 4.33 5.04
C ALA A 187 -15.34 4.19 4.34
N ILE A 188 -15.45 4.67 3.09
CA ILE A 188 -16.63 4.37 2.24
C ILE A 188 -16.68 2.88 1.92
N ILE A 189 -15.56 2.28 1.49
CA ILE A 189 -15.46 0.85 1.15
C ILE A 189 -15.85 -0.04 2.33
N ALA A 190 -15.53 0.36 3.55
CA ALA A 190 -15.85 -0.34 4.80
C ALA A 190 -17.36 -0.46 5.09
N LEU A 191 -18.20 0.33 4.40
CA LEU A 191 -19.65 0.19 4.47
C LEU A 191 -20.15 -1.13 3.88
N ASP A 192 -19.37 -1.76 2.99
CA ASP A 192 -19.69 -3.06 2.41
C ASP A 192 -19.20 -4.21 3.30
N LYS A 193 -20.11 -5.09 3.76
CA LYS A 193 -19.72 -6.23 4.63
C LYS A 193 -18.72 -7.19 3.98
N ARG A 194 -18.62 -7.22 2.65
CA ARG A 194 -17.71 -8.10 1.90
C ARG A 194 -16.25 -7.65 1.97
N THR A 195 -16.00 -6.40 2.36
CA THR A 195 -14.67 -5.77 2.38
C THR A 195 -14.05 -5.72 3.77
N ARG A 196 -14.73 -6.22 4.82
CA ARG A 196 -14.26 -6.17 6.21
C ARG A 196 -12.80 -6.59 6.39
N TYR A 197 -12.38 -7.69 5.75
CA TYR A 197 -11.02 -8.17 5.85
C TYR A 197 -10.01 -7.20 5.19
N LEU A 198 -10.31 -6.74 3.97
CA LEU A 198 -9.56 -5.70 3.30
C LEU A 198 -9.45 -4.41 4.14
N THR A 199 -10.54 -4.00 4.79
CA THR A 199 -10.55 -2.84 5.70
C THR A 199 -9.63 -3.06 6.90
N MET A 200 -9.63 -4.25 7.52
CA MET A 200 -8.72 -4.55 8.63
C MET A 200 -7.26 -4.45 8.20
N VAL A 201 -6.91 -5.08 7.08
CA VAL A 201 -5.55 -5.02 6.51
C VAL A 201 -5.14 -3.57 6.26
N PHE A 202 -6.04 -2.78 5.67
CA PHE A 202 -5.76 -1.39 5.34
C PHE A 202 -5.61 -0.49 6.58
N VAL A 203 -6.39 -0.71 7.64
CA VAL A 203 -6.23 0.01 8.90
C VAL A 203 -4.85 -0.26 9.51
N ILE A 204 -4.42 -1.52 9.56
CA ILE A 204 -3.08 -1.88 10.06
C ILE A 204 -2.01 -1.21 9.20
N TYR A 205 -2.12 -1.31 7.87
CA TYR A 205 -1.21 -0.66 6.93
C TYR A 205 -1.10 0.84 7.20
N SER A 206 -2.23 1.50 7.40
CA SER A 206 -2.30 2.95 7.64
C SER A 206 -1.73 3.35 8.99
N SER A 207 -1.90 2.53 10.02
CA SER A 207 -1.28 2.75 11.33
C SER A 207 0.24 2.65 11.27
N ILE A 208 0.78 1.75 10.45
CA ILE A 208 2.24 1.63 10.24
C ILE A 208 2.79 2.93 9.63
N HIS A 209 2.14 3.47 8.59
CA HIS A 209 2.56 4.77 8.00
C HIS A 209 2.54 5.92 9.01
N LEU A 210 1.56 5.97 9.92
CA LEU A 210 1.55 6.98 10.98
C LEU A 210 2.72 6.80 11.96
N ILE A 211 3.09 5.55 12.28
CA ILE A 211 4.26 5.26 13.13
C ILE A 211 5.55 5.67 12.40
N GLU A 212 5.67 5.35 11.11
CA GLU A 212 6.81 5.75 10.29
C GLU A 212 6.95 7.28 10.24
N PHE A 213 5.85 8.02 10.03
CA PHE A 213 5.89 9.49 10.07
C PHE A 213 6.31 10.04 11.43
N TYR A 214 5.89 9.40 12.52
CA TYR A 214 6.32 9.78 13.85
C TYR A 214 7.83 9.55 14.04
N MET A 215 8.34 8.39 13.63
CA MET A 215 9.77 8.06 13.72
C MET A 215 10.63 8.99 12.86
N MET A 216 10.23 9.22 11.61
CA MET A 216 10.90 10.18 10.73
C MET A 216 10.93 11.57 11.35
N GLY A 217 9.82 12.03 11.93
CA GLY A 217 9.75 13.32 12.59
C GLY A 217 10.62 13.39 13.87
N LYS A 218 11.00 12.26 14.46
CA LYS A 218 12.00 12.18 15.54
C LYS A 218 13.44 12.06 15.05
N GLY A 219 13.65 11.97 13.73
CA GLY A 219 14.96 11.70 13.14
C GLY A 219 15.43 10.26 13.34
N GLU A 220 14.51 9.34 13.65
CA GLU A 220 14.82 7.92 13.79
C GLU A 220 14.86 7.23 12.42
N ALA A 221 15.82 6.31 12.28
CA ALA A 221 15.98 5.49 11.09
C ALA A 221 14.75 4.60 10.84
N LEU A 222 14.25 4.58 9.61
CA LEU A 222 13.15 3.69 9.21
C LEU A 222 13.65 2.31 8.77
N THR A 223 14.90 2.23 8.32
CA THR A 223 15.42 1.00 7.67
C THR A 223 15.83 -0.08 8.67
N THR A 224 15.83 0.22 9.98
CA THR A 224 16.28 -0.68 11.04
C THR A 224 15.15 -0.96 12.02
N GLY A 225 14.43 -2.08 11.86
CA GLY A 225 13.46 -2.49 12.87
C GLY A 225 12.35 -3.44 12.43
N PHE A 226 11.45 -3.70 13.38
CA PHE A 226 10.27 -4.53 13.19
C PHE A 226 9.23 -3.91 12.24
N ASN A 227 9.27 -2.59 12.03
CA ASN A 227 8.29 -1.87 11.22
C ASN A 227 8.28 -2.35 9.76
N ASN A 228 9.44 -2.52 9.14
CA ASN A 228 9.55 -3.04 7.76
C ASN A 228 8.96 -4.46 7.66
N VAL A 229 9.22 -5.30 8.67
CA VAL A 229 8.68 -6.66 8.73
C VAL A 229 7.16 -6.65 8.81
N VAL A 230 6.57 -5.81 9.66
CA VAL A 230 5.12 -5.66 9.78
C VAL A 230 4.55 -5.09 8.49
N TYR A 231 5.21 -4.08 7.90
CA TYR A 231 4.80 -3.49 6.63
C TYR A 231 4.76 -4.51 5.50
N TRP A 232 5.82 -5.32 5.33
CA TRP A 232 5.86 -6.40 4.34
C TRP A 232 4.79 -7.45 4.62
N TRP A 233 4.59 -7.83 5.89
CA TRP A 233 3.55 -8.77 6.30
C TRP A 233 2.16 -8.28 5.88
N VAL A 234 1.82 -7.02 6.19
CA VAL A 234 0.53 -6.42 5.80
C VAL A 234 0.41 -6.27 4.28
N THR A 235 1.51 -5.93 3.59
CA THR A 235 1.55 -5.84 2.13
C THR A 235 1.23 -7.19 1.48
N VAL A 236 1.79 -8.30 1.99
CA VAL A 236 1.46 -9.64 1.50
C VAL A 236 -0.03 -9.95 1.71
N LEU A 237 -0.58 -9.70 2.90
CA LEU A 237 -2.00 -9.93 3.17
C LEU A 237 -2.89 -9.11 2.24
N TYR A 238 -2.52 -7.87 1.98
CA TYR A 238 -3.22 -6.99 1.08
C TYR A 238 -3.20 -7.51 -0.36
N VAL A 239 -2.03 -7.91 -0.88
CA VAL A 239 -1.90 -8.49 -2.22
C VAL A 239 -2.74 -9.77 -2.36
N LEU A 240 -2.77 -10.62 -1.33
CA LEU A 240 -3.58 -11.85 -1.32
C LEU A 240 -5.08 -11.56 -1.30
N GLU A 241 -5.51 -10.58 -0.52
CA GLU A 241 -6.90 -10.15 -0.49
C GLU A 241 -7.33 -9.62 -1.87
N ILE A 242 -6.49 -8.83 -2.55
CA ILE A 242 -6.78 -8.38 -3.91
C ILE A 242 -6.82 -9.55 -4.90
N ARG A 243 -5.88 -10.49 -4.81
CA ARG A 243 -5.91 -11.73 -5.60
C ARG A 243 -7.24 -12.47 -5.41
N ARG A 244 -7.74 -12.58 -4.17
CA ARG A 244 -9.02 -13.22 -3.87
C ARG A 244 -10.19 -12.50 -4.56
N TRP A 245 -10.21 -11.16 -4.56
CA TRP A 245 -11.22 -10.38 -5.28
C TRP A 245 -11.17 -10.63 -6.79
N ILE A 246 -9.96 -10.67 -7.37
CA ILE A 246 -9.75 -10.93 -8.79
C ILE A 246 -10.24 -12.32 -9.18
N VAL A 247 -9.79 -13.36 -8.47
CA VAL A 247 -10.19 -14.75 -8.72
C VAL A 247 -11.72 -14.90 -8.60
N LYS A 248 -12.32 -14.27 -7.59
CA LYS A 248 -13.77 -14.29 -7.41
C LYS A 248 -14.50 -13.63 -8.59
N ALA A 249 -14.02 -12.49 -9.09
CA ALA A 249 -14.62 -11.83 -10.24
C ALA A 249 -14.55 -12.70 -11.51
N LEU A 250 -13.41 -13.37 -11.73
CA LEU A 250 -13.20 -14.28 -12.87
C LEU A 250 -13.99 -15.61 -12.74
N SER A 251 -14.25 -16.09 -11.52
CA SER A 251 -15.03 -17.32 -11.33
C SER A 251 -16.50 -17.14 -11.71
N LYS A 252 -17.05 -15.93 -11.54
CA LYS A 252 -18.44 -15.61 -11.90
C LYS A 252 -18.72 -15.61 -13.40
N THR A 253 -17.68 -15.71 -14.22
CA THR A 253 -17.77 -15.70 -15.68
C THR A 253 -17.64 -17.10 -16.31
N SER A 254 -17.55 -18.15 -15.49
CA SER A 254 -17.44 -19.55 -15.92
C SER A 254 -18.77 -20.33 -15.90
N VAL A 255 -19.89 -19.61 -15.97
CA VAL A 255 -21.25 -20.16 -16.16
C VAL A 255 -21.82 -19.61 -17.45
#